data_AF-A0A2W6X882-F1
#
_entry.id   AF-A0A2W6X882-F1
#
_cell.length_a   1.000
_cell.length_b   1.000
_cell.length_c   1.000
_cell.angle_alpha   90.00
_cell.angle_beta   90.00
_cell.angle_gamma   90.00
#
_symmetry.space_group_name_H-M   'P 1'
#
loop_
_entity.id
_entity.type
_entity.pdbx_description
1 polymer ?
#
loop_
_entity_poly.entity_id
_entity_poly.type
_entity_poly.pdbx_seq_one_letter_code
_entity_poly.pdbx_strand_id
1 'polypeptide(L)'
;MVTAIALTVGVGLWGCPTYSVYSQEMSGKAKLAEAQSSRQIATLEAKAKLESAKMLADAEVMRAEGAARANRVLQQSLGGPEGYLRYLQIQAIDAKDASIIYVPTEGGLPLLESSRLAPSPVPAGE
;
A
#
# COMPACT_ATOMS: atom_id res chain seq x y z
N MET A 1 -76.01 26.35 -9.36
CA MET A 1 -75.01 26.12 -8.30
C MET A 1 -74.80 24.65 -7.98
N VAL A 2 -75.85 23.88 -7.64
CA VAL A 2 -75.73 22.47 -7.22
C VAL A 2 -75.08 21.56 -8.29
N THR A 3 -75.44 21.73 -9.56
CA THR A 3 -74.86 20.94 -10.68
C THR A 3 -73.37 21.21 -10.91
N ALA A 4 -72.92 22.44 -10.73
CA ALA A 4 -71.51 22.81 -10.85
C ALA A 4 -70.66 22.21 -9.73
N ILE A 5 -71.19 22.16 -8.50
CA ILE A 5 -70.53 21.54 -7.34
C ILE A 5 -70.47 20.01 -7.51
N ALA A 6 -71.52 19.39 -8.04
CA ALA A 6 -71.52 17.96 -8.31
C ALA A 6 -70.47 17.56 -9.36
N LEU A 7 -70.28 18.37 -10.41
CA LEU A 7 -69.27 18.14 -11.43
C LEU A 7 -67.84 18.27 -10.89
N THR A 8 -67.55 19.29 -10.09
CA THR A 8 -66.20 19.47 -9.52
C THR A 8 -65.84 18.38 -8.52
N VAL A 9 -66.79 17.93 -7.70
CA VAL A 9 -66.59 16.81 -6.76
C VAL A 9 -66.42 15.49 -7.52
N GLY A 10 -67.22 15.25 -8.57
CA GLY A 10 -67.10 14.05 -9.40
C GLY A 10 -65.75 13.91 -10.10
N VAL A 11 -65.21 15.01 -10.65
CA VAL A 11 -63.89 15.04 -11.29
C VAL A 11 -62.76 14.86 -10.26
N GLY A 12 -62.86 15.51 -9.10
CA GLY A 12 -61.89 15.35 -8.02
C GLY A 12 -61.81 13.90 -7.51
N LEU A 13 -62.96 13.24 -7.33
CA LEU A 13 -63.03 11.85 -6.87
C LEU A 13 -62.48 10.85 -7.89
N TRP A 14 -62.53 11.14 -9.19
CA TRP A 14 -61.97 10.27 -10.24
C TRP A 14 -60.46 10.52 -10.47
N GLY A 15 -60.03 11.78 -10.43
CA GLY A 15 -58.64 12.17 -10.67
C GLY A 15 -57.67 11.85 -9.53
N CYS A 16 -58.12 11.96 -8.27
CA CYS A 16 -57.26 11.70 -7.11
C CYS A 16 -56.72 10.26 -7.01
N PRO A 17 -57.53 9.18 -7.12
CA PRO A 17 -57.02 7.82 -6.99
C PRO A 17 -56.13 7.43 -8.16
N THR A 18 -56.45 7.86 -9.38
CA THR A 18 -55.65 7.56 -10.59
C THR A 18 -54.27 8.22 -10.56
N TYR A 19 -54.19 9.48 -10.08
CA TYR A 19 -52.91 10.16 -9.87
C TYR A 19 -52.03 9.49 -8.81
N SER A 20 -52.65 8.98 -7.73
CA SER A 20 -51.91 8.29 -6.67
C SER A 20 -51.24 7.00 -7.15
N VAL A 21 -51.90 6.23 -8.02
CA VAL A 21 -51.34 5.00 -8.61
C VAL A 21 -50.21 5.33 -9.59
N TYR A 22 -50.41 6.32 -10.45
CA TYR A 22 -49.39 6.74 -11.41
C TYR A 22 -48.12 7.23 -10.70
N SER A 23 -48.26 8.04 -9.65
CA SER A 23 -47.12 8.51 -8.87
C SER A 23 -46.39 7.36 -8.15
N GLN A 24 -47.12 6.38 -7.62
CA GLN A 24 -46.52 5.17 -7.05
C GLN A 24 -45.76 4.34 -8.09
N GLU A 25 -46.32 4.14 -9.28
CA GLU A 25 -45.67 3.40 -10.37
C GLU A 25 -44.36 4.08 -10.81
N MET A 26 -44.40 5.40 -11.01
CA MET A 26 -43.21 6.17 -11.37
C MET A 26 -42.15 6.12 -10.26
N SER A 27 -42.56 6.17 -9.00
CA SER A 27 -41.64 6.02 -7.87
C SER A 27 -41.00 4.63 -7.81
N GLY A 28 -41.74 3.57 -8.15
CA GLY A 28 -41.23 2.21 -8.23
C GLY A 28 -40.20 2.05 -9.34
N LYS A 29 -40.50 2.59 -10.54
CA LYS A 29 -39.57 2.60 -11.67
C LYS A 29 -38.28 3.35 -11.35
N ALA A 30 -38.39 4.52 -10.69
CA ALA A 30 -37.23 5.30 -10.27
C ALA A 30 -36.35 4.52 -9.29
N LYS A 31 -36.93 3.90 -8.26
CA LYS A 31 -36.19 3.07 -7.29
C LYS A 31 -35.50 1.87 -7.93
N LEU A 32 -36.16 1.21 -8.89
CA LEU A 32 -35.57 0.09 -9.62
C LEU A 32 -34.38 0.54 -10.47
N ALA A 33 -34.52 1.66 -11.21
CA ALA A 33 -33.45 2.21 -12.01
C ALA A 33 -32.25 2.63 -11.15
N GLU A 34 -32.50 3.26 -9.99
CA GLU A 34 -31.48 3.64 -9.03
C GLU A 34 -30.75 2.41 -8.43
N ALA A 35 -31.49 1.36 -8.07
CA ALA A 35 -30.89 0.13 -7.57
C ALA A 35 -30.04 -0.58 -8.63
N GLN A 36 -30.48 -0.57 -9.89
CA GLN A 36 -29.73 -1.14 -11.01
C GLN A 36 -28.44 -0.36 -11.28
N SER A 37 -28.51 0.98 -11.36
CA SER A 37 -27.34 1.81 -11.58
C SER A 37 -26.35 1.70 -10.42
N SER A 38 -26.83 1.70 -9.18
CA SER A 38 -26.00 1.53 -7.99
C SER A 38 -25.28 0.18 -7.97
N ARG A 39 -25.95 -0.91 -8.37
CA ARG A 39 -25.30 -2.22 -8.55
C ARG A 39 -24.25 -2.19 -9.65
N GLN A 40 -24.54 -1.55 -10.78
CA GLN A 40 -23.59 -1.44 -11.88
C GLN A 40 -22.34 -0.67 -11.45
N ILE A 41 -22.50 0.47 -10.77
CA ILE A 41 -21.40 1.26 -10.21
C ILE A 41 -20.56 0.41 -9.27
N ALA A 42 -21.18 -0.27 -8.30
CA ALA A 42 -20.45 -1.14 -7.36
C ALA A 42 -19.66 -2.25 -8.07
N THR A 43 -20.21 -2.85 -9.14
CA THR A 43 -19.48 -3.86 -9.92
C THR A 43 -18.31 -3.29 -10.70
N LEU A 44 -18.45 -2.08 -11.26
CA LEU A 44 -17.38 -1.40 -11.98
C LEU A 44 -16.26 -0.99 -11.02
N GLU A 45 -16.62 -0.44 -9.86
CA GLU A 45 -15.67 -0.11 -8.80
C GLU A 45 -14.91 -1.34 -8.29
N ALA A 46 -15.62 -2.46 -8.07
CA ALA A 46 -14.99 -3.71 -7.65
C ALA A 46 -14.01 -4.24 -8.70
N LYS A 47 -14.38 -4.17 -10.00
CA LYS A 47 -13.49 -4.54 -11.10
C LYS A 47 -12.26 -3.64 -11.17
N ALA A 48 -12.44 -2.32 -11.07
CA ALA A 48 -11.34 -1.35 -11.08
C ALA A 48 -10.37 -1.58 -9.91
N LYS A 49 -10.90 -1.85 -8.70
CA LYS A 49 -10.07 -2.19 -7.53
C LYS A 49 -9.28 -3.49 -7.74
N LEU A 50 -9.91 -4.52 -8.30
CA LEU A 50 -9.24 -5.78 -8.61
C LEU A 50 -8.14 -5.59 -9.65
N GLU A 51 -8.40 -4.81 -10.71
CA GLU A 51 -7.42 -4.52 -11.75
C GLU A 51 -6.24 -3.72 -11.19
N SER A 52 -6.52 -2.69 -10.39
CA SER A 52 -5.49 -1.93 -9.68
C SER A 52 -4.64 -2.81 -8.77
N ALA A 53 -5.25 -3.69 -7.99
CA ALA A 53 -4.53 -4.62 -7.12
C ALA A 53 -3.63 -5.58 -7.90
N LYS A 54 -4.07 -6.06 -9.07
CA LYS A 54 -3.23 -6.87 -9.96
C LYS A 54 -2.04 -6.10 -10.49
N MET A 55 -2.24 -4.89 -11.01
CA MET A 55 -1.14 -4.06 -11.49
C MET A 55 -0.12 -3.75 -10.39
N LEU A 56 -0.59 -3.50 -9.16
CA LEU A 56 0.29 -3.29 -8.01
C LEU A 56 1.07 -4.56 -7.66
N ALA A 57 0.43 -5.73 -7.69
CA ALA A 57 1.11 -7.00 -7.45
C ALA A 57 2.18 -7.27 -8.51
N ASP A 58 1.87 -7.04 -9.80
CA ASP A 58 2.81 -7.22 -10.90
C ASP A 58 4.00 -6.25 -10.79
N ALA A 59 3.73 -5.00 -10.43
CA ALA A 59 4.78 -4.01 -10.18
C ALA A 59 5.71 -4.44 -9.03
N GLU A 60 5.15 -4.99 -7.95
CA GLU A 60 5.93 -5.49 -6.82
C GLU A 60 6.79 -6.70 -7.19
N VAL A 61 6.28 -7.61 -8.03
CA VAL A 61 7.06 -8.72 -8.59
C VAL A 61 8.23 -8.19 -9.42
N MET A 62 7.98 -7.25 -10.34
CA MET A 62 9.04 -6.66 -11.16
C MET A 62 10.10 -5.94 -10.31
N ARG A 63 9.67 -5.24 -9.26
CA ARG A 63 10.55 -4.59 -8.28
C ARG A 63 11.42 -5.62 -7.55
N ALA A 64 10.82 -6.69 -7.06
CA ALA A 64 11.52 -7.77 -6.36
C ALA A 64 12.52 -8.49 -7.27
N GLU A 65 12.15 -8.77 -8.53
CA GLU A 65 13.05 -9.34 -9.53
C GLU A 65 14.23 -8.40 -9.86
N GLY A 66 13.95 -7.11 -9.99
CA GLY A 66 14.97 -6.08 -10.18
C GLY A 66 15.97 -6.06 -9.03
N ALA A 67 15.48 -6.03 -7.79
CA ALA A 67 16.31 -6.09 -6.59
C ALA A 67 17.14 -7.38 -6.53
N ALA A 68 16.54 -8.54 -6.82
CA ALA A 68 17.23 -9.82 -6.83
C ALA A 68 18.31 -9.90 -7.92
N ARG A 69 18.08 -9.31 -9.10
CA ARG A 69 19.12 -9.20 -10.14
C ARG A 69 20.24 -8.28 -9.71
N ALA A 70 19.93 -7.09 -9.16
CA ALA A 70 20.94 -6.17 -8.66
C ALA A 70 21.80 -6.80 -7.57
N ASN A 71 21.19 -7.49 -6.60
CA ASN A 71 21.90 -8.18 -5.53
C ASN A 71 22.80 -9.30 -6.07
N ARG A 72 22.33 -10.08 -7.05
CA ARG A 72 23.17 -11.11 -7.70
C ARG A 72 24.39 -10.52 -8.40
N VAL A 73 24.22 -9.42 -9.12
CA VAL A 73 25.34 -8.72 -9.79
C VAL A 73 26.35 -8.23 -8.75
N LEU A 74 25.89 -7.52 -7.71
CA LEU A 74 26.76 -7.05 -6.63
C LEU A 74 27.51 -8.20 -5.95
N GLN A 75 26.81 -9.30 -5.65
CA GLN A 75 27.41 -10.48 -5.04
C GLN A 75 28.51 -11.08 -5.92
N GLN A 76 28.28 -11.20 -7.23
CA GLN A 76 29.29 -11.70 -8.17
C GLN A 76 30.48 -10.74 -8.26
N SER A 77 30.24 -9.43 -8.34
CA SER A 77 31.29 -8.41 -8.39
C SER A 77 32.14 -8.33 -7.11
N LEU A 78 31.59 -8.70 -5.96
CA LEU A 78 32.27 -8.68 -4.66
C LEU A 78 32.94 -10.01 -4.29
N GLY A 79 33.08 -10.94 -5.24
CA GLY A 79 33.75 -12.22 -5.00
C GLY A 79 32.89 -13.27 -4.29
N GLY A 80 31.56 -13.12 -4.33
CA GLY A 80 30.60 -14.10 -3.83
C GLY A 80 29.85 -13.67 -2.56
N PRO A 81 29.14 -14.60 -1.90
CA PRO A 81 28.31 -14.32 -0.73
C PRO A 81 29.05 -13.61 0.41
N GLU A 82 30.27 -14.05 0.73
CA GLU A 82 31.05 -13.51 1.86
C GLU A 82 31.45 -12.04 1.66
N GLY A 83 31.91 -11.70 0.45
CA GLY A 83 32.27 -10.32 0.12
C GLY A 83 31.05 -9.39 0.12
N TYR A 84 29.89 -9.90 -0.32
CA TYR A 84 28.63 -9.17 -0.25
C TYR A 84 28.16 -8.90 1.19
N LEU A 85 28.21 -9.91 2.08
CA LEU A 85 27.88 -9.72 3.49
C LEU A 85 28.79 -8.69 4.17
N ARG A 86 30.09 -8.74 3.87
CA ARG A 86 31.05 -7.75 4.38
C ARG A 86 30.76 -6.35 3.87
N TYR A 87 30.42 -6.20 2.59
CA TYR A 87 29.99 -4.92 2.02
C TYR A 87 28.74 -4.37 2.72
N LEU A 88 27.70 -5.19 2.90
CA LEU A 88 26.49 -4.79 3.62
C LEU A 88 26.78 -4.38 5.07
N GLN A 89 27.67 -5.10 5.75
CA GLN A 89 28.12 -4.75 7.09
C GLN A 89 28.78 -3.37 7.10
N ILE A 90 29.72 -3.11 6.19
CA ILE A 90 30.41 -1.81 6.09
C ILE A 90 29.39 -0.69 5.82
N GLN A 91 28.46 -0.89 4.90
CA GLN A 91 27.39 0.08 4.63
C GLN A 91 26.51 0.35 5.85
N ALA A 92 26.12 -0.69 6.59
CA ALA A 92 25.29 -0.55 7.78
C ALA A 92 26.03 0.18 8.92
N ILE A 93 27.35 0.05 8.99
CA ILE A 93 28.23 0.77 9.91
C ILE A 93 28.33 2.24 9.52
N ASP A 94 28.61 2.51 8.24
CA ASP A 94 28.73 3.86 7.67
C ASP A 94 27.42 4.66 7.85
N ALA A 95 26.28 4.04 7.53
CA ALA A 95 24.97 4.68 7.65
C ALA A 95 24.52 4.99 9.09
N LYS A 96 25.20 4.45 10.11
CA LYS A 96 24.83 4.62 11.53
C LYS A 96 25.72 5.60 12.29
N ASP A 97 26.62 6.34 11.64
CA ASP A 97 27.59 7.25 12.31
C ASP A 97 28.23 6.55 13.53
N ALA A 98 28.88 5.41 13.26
CA ALA A 98 29.27 4.42 14.26
C ALA A 98 30.09 5.00 15.43
N SER A 99 29.42 5.25 16.55
CA SER A 99 30.08 5.69 17.79
C SER A 99 30.46 4.52 18.70
N ILE A 100 29.71 3.40 18.72
CA ILE A 100 30.09 2.16 19.42
C ILE A 100 29.45 0.94 18.73
N ILE A 101 30.25 0.02 18.18
CA ILE A 101 29.79 -1.27 17.65
C ILE A 101 30.28 -2.37 18.61
N TYR A 102 29.36 -2.97 19.36
CA TYR A 102 29.67 -4.14 20.17
C TYR A 102 29.72 -5.39 19.28
N VAL A 103 30.93 -5.87 18.98
CA VAL A 103 31.14 -7.18 18.36
C VAL A 103 31.41 -8.17 19.50
N PRO A 104 30.45 -9.04 19.87
CA PRO A 104 30.72 -10.08 20.85
C PRO A 104 31.79 -11.01 20.26
N THR A 105 32.90 -11.15 20.96
CA THR A 105 33.81 -12.28 20.73
C THR A 105 33.08 -13.56 21.15
N GLU A 106 33.36 -14.68 20.48
CA GLU A 106 32.74 -16.01 20.71
C GLU A 106 32.81 -16.53 22.17
N GLY A 107 33.43 -15.79 23.10
CA GLY A 107 33.50 -16.10 24.53
C GLY A 107 32.84 -15.09 25.48
N GLY A 108 32.16 -14.05 25.00
CA GLY A 108 31.46 -13.06 25.86
C GLY A 108 32.38 -12.22 26.75
N LEU A 109 33.71 -12.25 26.51
CA LEU A 109 34.70 -11.50 27.26
C LEU A 109 35.24 -10.33 26.40
N PRO A 110 35.20 -9.08 26.90
CA PRO A 110 35.78 -7.94 26.20
C PRO A 110 37.28 -8.16 25.93
N LEU A 111 37.74 -7.87 24.71
CA LEU A 111 39.18 -7.89 24.39
C LEU A 111 39.88 -6.73 25.11
N LEU A 112 40.55 -7.01 26.22
CA LEU A 112 41.24 -6.03 27.05
C LEU A 112 42.61 -5.57 26.49
N GLU A 113 43.00 -5.96 25.28
CA GLU A 113 44.42 -5.93 24.88
C GLU A 113 44.74 -5.17 23.58
N SER A 114 43.82 -4.34 23.08
CA SER A 114 44.06 -3.49 21.89
C SER A 114 45.14 -2.41 22.09
N SER A 115 45.72 -2.27 23.28
CA SER A 115 46.74 -1.25 23.58
C SER A 115 48.18 -1.69 23.35
N ARG A 116 48.45 -2.99 23.05
CA ARG A 116 49.84 -3.48 22.87
C ARG A 116 50.47 -3.22 21.50
N LEU A 117 49.75 -2.64 20.54
CA LEU A 117 50.26 -2.39 19.19
C LEU A 117 50.77 -0.97 18.93
N ALA A 118 51.00 -0.14 19.95
CA ALA A 118 51.74 1.11 19.76
C ALA A 118 53.26 0.81 19.74
N PRO A 119 53.98 1.03 18.63
CA PRO A 119 55.44 0.94 18.63
C PRO A 119 56.00 2.06 19.52
N SER A 120 56.86 1.70 20.48
CA SER A 120 57.57 2.68 21.31
C SER A 120 58.47 3.56 20.41
N PRO A 121 58.40 4.90 20.51
CA PRO A 121 59.38 5.75 19.85
C PRO A 121 60.75 5.56 20.53
N VAL A 122 61.77 5.22 19.73
CA VAL A 122 63.17 5.24 20.17
C VAL A 122 63.69 6.67 20.00
N PRO A 123 64.03 7.40 21.07
CA PRO A 123 64.74 8.67 20.93
C PRO A 123 66.23 8.36 20.65
N ALA A 124 66.69 8.68 19.45
CA ALA A 124 68.12 8.68 19.13
C ALA A 124 68.67 10.10 19.32
N GLY A 125 69.33 10.30 20.45
CA GLY A 125 70.13 11.49 20.75
C GLY A 125 71.21 11.13 21.76
N GLU A 126 72.39 10.77 21.25
CA GLU A 126 73.77 11.12 21.69
C GLU A 126 74.79 10.32 20.86
#